data_AF-A0A6G8FUJ2-F1
#
_entry.id   AF-A0A6G8FUJ2-F1
#
_cell.length_a   1.000
_cell.length_b   1.000
_cell.length_c   1.000
_cell.angle_alpha   90.00
_cell.angle_beta   90.00
_cell.angle_gamma   90.00
#
_symmetry.space_group_name_H-M   'P 1'
#
loop_
_entity.id
_entity.type
_entity.pdbx_description
1 polymer ?
#
loop_
_entity_poly.entity_id
_entity_poly.type
_entity_poly.pdbx_seq_one_letter_code
_entity_poly.pdbx_strand_id
1 'polypeptide(L)'
;MSEHPDERSDEPTYGDEDQLQPEDTLEQEDVDDVLDRGYSPPEKLHGSLAHGVTAEEQGRDETIEERIHQEVPDPTSAYGAPDNESGLDEDRVGGDDPDAIDAEDDWLGDGEVGDERAGRLVAPDEGLGSDDEKDLVGEDVGIDGAAASAEEAAVHVIGEGDLDEETSEE
;
A
#
# COMPACT_ATOMS: atom_id res chain seq x y z
N MET A 1 24.85 18.62 83.90
CA MET A 1 25.68 17.91 82.91
C MET A 1 24.82 16.79 82.36
N SER A 2 24.32 16.98 81.15
CA SER A 2 23.65 15.95 80.37
C SER A 2 24.12 16.15 78.94
N GLU A 3 25.11 15.35 78.54
CA GLU A 3 25.50 15.15 77.15
C GLU A 3 24.26 14.71 76.36
N HIS A 4 23.95 15.41 75.28
CA HIS A 4 23.11 14.89 74.20
C HIS A 4 24.02 14.21 73.18
N PRO A 5 23.82 12.92 72.87
CA PRO A 5 24.51 12.30 71.75
C PRO A 5 23.91 12.81 70.43
N ASP A 6 24.79 13.26 69.54
CA ASP A 6 24.51 13.61 68.14
C ASP A 6 24.33 12.29 67.38
N GLU A 7 23.11 11.75 67.41
CA GLU A 7 22.71 10.63 66.55
C GLU A 7 22.29 11.20 65.20
N ARG A 8 23.27 11.45 64.33
CA ARG A 8 23.00 11.54 62.90
C ARG A 8 22.63 10.15 62.41
N SER A 9 21.34 9.88 62.37
CA SER A 9 20.78 8.79 61.60
C SER A 9 21.08 9.03 60.13
N ASP A 10 22.08 8.32 59.60
CA ASP A 10 22.23 8.08 58.16
C ASP A 10 21.05 7.17 57.72
N GLU A 11 19.90 7.79 57.51
CA GLU A 11 18.75 7.12 56.90
C GLU A 11 19.09 6.86 55.42
N PRO A 12 18.99 5.61 54.93
CA PRO A 12 19.17 5.34 53.53
C PRO A 12 18.03 6.02 52.76
N THR A 13 18.37 7.05 51.97
CA THR A 13 17.45 7.65 51.02
C THR A 13 17.11 6.57 50.00
N TYR A 14 15.89 6.04 50.06
CA TYR A 14 15.37 5.20 49.00
C TYR A 14 15.29 6.09 47.75
N GLY A 15 15.83 5.61 46.62
CA GLY A 15 16.27 6.44 45.50
C GLY A 15 15.26 7.47 45.01
N ASP A 16 15.80 8.62 44.62
CA ASP A 16 15.21 9.64 43.75
C ASP A 16 13.69 9.79 43.92
N GLU A 17 13.28 10.32 45.07
CA GLU A 17 11.91 10.79 45.31
C GLU A 17 11.60 12.05 44.48
N ASP A 18 12.64 12.70 43.96
CA ASP A 18 12.59 13.87 43.11
C ASP A 18 12.37 13.49 41.63
N GLN A 19 11.79 14.41 40.87
CA GLN A 19 11.62 14.23 39.43
C GLN A 19 12.99 14.30 38.75
N LEU A 20 13.17 13.53 37.66
CA LEU A 20 14.41 13.53 36.88
C LEU A 20 14.67 14.94 36.32
N GLN A 21 15.88 15.45 36.54
CA GLN A 21 16.23 16.79 36.11
C GLN A 21 16.64 16.78 34.63
N PRO A 22 16.61 17.94 33.94
CA PRO A 22 17.05 18.06 32.54
C PRO A 22 18.48 17.55 32.28
N GLU A 23 19.34 17.64 33.29
CA GLU A 23 20.70 17.11 33.26
C GLU A 23 20.77 15.57 33.27
N ASP A 24 19.72 14.91 33.78
CA ASP A 24 19.58 13.45 33.82
C ASP A 24 18.86 12.90 32.58
N THR A 25 17.88 13.65 32.04
CA THR A 25 17.09 13.24 30.86
C THR A 25 17.70 13.71 29.54
N LEU A 26 18.62 14.68 29.57
CA LEU A 26 19.11 15.43 28.40
C LEU A 26 17.98 16.13 27.61
N GLU A 27 16.80 16.30 28.21
CA GLU A 27 15.67 16.99 27.62
C GLU A 27 15.67 18.43 28.14
N GLN A 28 15.93 19.38 27.24
CA GLN A 28 15.93 20.80 27.57
C GLN A 28 14.49 21.31 27.62
N GLU A 29 14.03 21.59 28.83
CA GLU A 29 12.69 22.07 29.13
C GLU A 29 12.67 23.59 29.39
N ASP A 30 11.47 24.18 29.49
CA ASP A 30 11.26 25.62 29.66
C ASP A 30 11.57 26.17 31.07
N VAL A 31 11.93 25.29 32.02
CA VAL A 31 12.16 25.61 33.43
C VAL A 31 13.47 24.99 33.91
N ASP A 32 14.15 25.67 34.85
CA ASP A 32 15.42 25.21 35.42
C ASP A 32 15.23 24.02 36.38
N ASP A 33 14.10 23.95 37.10
CA ASP A 33 13.68 22.82 37.94
C ASP A 33 12.31 22.33 37.47
N VAL A 34 12.17 21.03 37.23
CA VAL A 34 10.91 20.41 36.78
C VAL A 34 9.76 20.66 37.77
N LEU A 35 10.07 20.81 39.06
CA LEU A 35 9.08 21.11 40.11
C LEU A 35 8.45 22.51 39.95
N ASP A 36 9.09 23.44 39.25
CA ASP A 36 8.57 24.79 39.04
C ASP A 36 7.46 24.86 37.97
N ARG A 37 7.32 23.84 37.12
CA ARG A 37 6.28 23.82 36.06
C ARG A 37 4.86 23.86 36.61
N GLY A 38 4.65 23.37 37.83
CA GLY A 38 3.32 23.18 38.40
C GLY A 38 2.54 22.05 37.72
N TYR A 39 1.57 21.49 38.44
CA TYR A 39 0.73 20.41 37.93
C TYR A 39 -0.52 20.97 37.24
N SER A 40 -0.72 20.67 35.96
CA SER A 40 -1.96 20.96 35.25
C SER A 40 -2.89 19.74 35.31
N PRO A 41 -4.01 19.80 36.07
CA PRO A 41 -4.98 18.71 36.07
C PRO A 41 -5.62 18.58 34.68
N PRO A 42 -6.13 17.37 34.34
CA PRO A 42 -6.79 17.16 33.06
C PRO A 42 -8.03 18.07 32.92
N GLU A 43 -8.21 18.63 31.73
CA GLU A 43 -9.32 19.57 31.43
C GLU A 43 -10.70 18.91 31.43
N LYS A 44 -10.74 17.58 31.47
CA LYS A 44 -11.94 16.76 31.38
C LYS A 44 -11.81 15.52 32.23
N LEU A 45 -12.94 15.08 32.76
CA LEU A 45 -13.02 13.87 33.55
C LEU A 45 -12.83 12.65 32.63
N HIS A 46 -11.78 11.87 32.85
CA HIS A 46 -11.51 10.64 32.12
C HIS A 46 -12.04 9.44 32.90
N GLY A 47 -12.80 8.56 32.23
CA GLY A 47 -13.27 7.29 32.78
C GLY A 47 -14.37 7.37 33.85
N SER A 48 -14.52 8.48 34.57
CA SER A 48 -15.55 8.60 35.61
C SER A 48 -16.97 8.72 35.08
N LEU A 49 -17.11 8.99 33.78
CA LEU A 49 -18.38 9.01 33.05
C LEU A 49 -18.55 7.79 32.13
N ALA A 50 -17.61 6.84 32.16
CA ALA A 50 -17.69 5.63 31.35
C ALA A 50 -18.68 4.63 31.94
N HIS A 51 -19.20 3.72 31.12
CA HIS A 51 -20.09 2.65 31.58
C HIS A 51 -19.38 1.74 32.61
N GLY A 52 -20.10 1.32 33.65
CA GLY A 52 -19.60 0.39 34.68
C GLY A 52 -19.01 1.06 35.92
N VAL A 53 -19.17 2.37 36.08
CA VAL A 53 -18.76 3.10 37.29
C VAL A 53 -19.79 3.00 38.42
N THR A 54 -21.05 2.73 38.10
CA THR A 54 -22.09 2.47 39.10
C THR A 54 -22.34 0.97 39.31
N ALA A 55 -22.72 0.58 40.53
CA ALA A 55 -23.05 -0.81 40.85
C ALA A 55 -24.18 -1.37 39.99
N GLU A 56 -25.05 -0.49 39.51
CA GLU A 56 -26.17 -0.83 38.67
C GLU A 56 -25.76 -1.06 37.20
N GLU A 57 -24.82 -0.27 36.65
CA GLU A 57 -24.22 -0.53 35.33
C GLU A 57 -23.37 -1.79 35.33
N GLN A 58 -22.62 -2.10 36.39
CA GLN A 58 -21.82 -3.34 36.46
C GLN A 58 -22.67 -4.62 36.43
N GLY A 59 -23.96 -4.52 36.77
CA GLY A 59 -24.92 -5.62 36.67
C GLY A 59 -25.50 -5.80 35.27
N ARG A 60 -25.09 -4.97 34.31
CA ARG A 60 -25.60 -4.93 32.94
C ARG A 60 -24.44 -4.88 31.97
N ASP A 61 -24.64 -5.46 30.80
CA ASP A 61 -23.70 -5.26 29.71
C ASP A 61 -23.98 -3.92 29.02
N GLU A 62 -22.93 -3.35 28.46
CA GLU A 62 -22.97 -2.14 27.65
C GLU A 62 -23.57 -2.45 26.27
N THR A 63 -24.39 -1.54 25.73
CA THR A 63 -24.93 -1.66 24.36
C THR A 63 -23.89 -1.26 23.31
N ILE A 64 -24.10 -1.71 22.07
CA ILE A 64 -23.22 -1.33 20.95
C ILE A 64 -23.29 0.18 20.69
N GLU A 65 -24.47 0.79 20.83
CA GLU A 65 -24.65 2.23 20.69
C GLU A 65 -23.89 3.03 21.75
N GLU A 66 -23.87 2.56 23.00
CA GLU A 66 -23.10 3.18 24.08
C GLU A 66 -21.59 3.10 23.84
N ARG A 67 -21.10 1.98 23.28
CA ARG A 67 -19.70 1.83 22.86
C ARG A 67 -19.30 2.80 21.77
N ILE A 68 -20.12 2.89 20.72
CA ILE A 68 -19.86 3.80 19.58
C ILE A 68 -19.78 5.26 20.05
N HIS A 69 -20.57 5.67 21.04
CA HIS A 69 -20.50 7.03 21.58
C HIS A 69 -19.21 7.32 22.38
N GLN A 70 -18.56 6.29 22.91
CA GLN A 70 -17.28 6.43 23.63
C GLN A 70 -16.07 6.35 22.69
N GLU A 71 -16.23 5.74 21.52
CA GLU A 71 -15.18 5.63 20.51
C GLU A 71 -14.92 6.97 19.81
N VAL A 72 -13.64 7.23 19.52
CA VAL A 72 -13.22 8.31 18.62
C VAL A 72 -12.94 7.64 17.27
N PRO A 73 -13.57 8.08 16.16
CA PRO A 73 -13.29 7.53 14.84
C PRO A 73 -11.80 7.65 14.52
N ASP A 74 -11.17 6.52 14.20
CA ASP A 74 -9.81 6.54 13.70
C ASP A 74 -9.84 7.08 12.25
N PRO A 75 -9.22 8.24 11.99
CA PRO A 75 -9.24 8.85 10.67
C PRO A 75 -8.48 8.03 9.61
N THR A 76 -7.67 7.06 10.03
CA THR A 76 -6.91 6.16 9.16
C THR A 76 -7.48 4.74 9.13
N SER A 77 -8.58 4.50 9.85
CA SER A 77 -9.26 3.21 9.81
C SER A 77 -10.14 3.12 8.57
N ALA A 78 -9.99 1.98 7.89
CA ALA A 78 -10.83 1.53 6.80
C ALA A 78 -12.35 1.64 7.05
N TYR A 79 -12.76 1.48 8.31
CA TYR A 79 -14.16 1.52 8.69
C TYR A 79 -14.76 2.93 8.74
N GLY A 80 -13.93 3.98 8.81
CA GLY A 80 -14.37 5.39 8.87
C GLY A 80 -14.48 6.07 7.50
N ALA A 81 -13.85 5.50 6.47
CA ALA A 81 -13.82 6.01 5.11
C ALA A 81 -13.83 4.81 4.12
N PRO A 82 -14.98 4.14 3.92
CA PRO A 82 -15.05 2.94 3.07
C PRO A 82 -14.70 3.21 1.60
N ASP A 83 -14.85 4.46 1.16
CA ASP A 83 -14.54 4.90 -0.20
C ASP A 83 -13.18 5.63 -0.26
N ASN A 84 -12.44 5.72 0.85
CA ASN A 84 -11.12 6.34 0.91
C ASN A 84 -10.28 5.69 2.02
N GLU A 85 -10.09 4.37 1.93
CA GLU A 85 -9.49 3.53 2.98
C GLU A 85 -8.04 3.97 3.29
N SER A 86 -7.37 4.47 2.25
CA SER A 86 -5.94 4.78 2.25
C SER A 86 -5.62 6.27 2.37
N GLY A 87 -6.60 7.16 2.17
CA GLY A 87 -6.35 8.59 1.93
C GLY A 87 -5.76 8.90 0.54
N LEU A 88 -5.53 7.87 -0.28
CA LEU A 88 -4.92 7.92 -1.61
C LEU A 88 -5.89 7.48 -2.71
N ASP A 89 -7.16 7.24 -2.37
CA ASP A 89 -8.16 6.80 -3.33
C ASP A 89 -8.59 8.02 -4.16
N GLU A 90 -7.77 8.37 -5.16
CA GLU A 90 -8.09 9.30 -6.23
C GLU A 90 -8.88 8.57 -7.32
N ASP A 91 -9.73 9.29 -8.07
CA ASP A 91 -10.44 8.73 -9.23
C ASP A 91 -9.42 8.31 -10.31
N ARG A 92 -8.95 7.06 -10.26
CA ARG A 92 -8.00 6.53 -11.24
C ARG A 92 -8.65 6.54 -12.63
N VAL A 93 -8.02 7.24 -13.57
CA VAL A 93 -8.45 7.27 -14.98
C VAL A 93 -7.90 6.02 -15.66
N GLY A 94 -8.50 4.86 -15.38
CA GLY A 94 -7.99 3.58 -15.90
C GLY A 94 -8.72 2.36 -15.36
N GLY A 95 -9.96 2.12 -15.82
CA GLY A 95 -10.68 0.85 -15.63
C GLY A 95 -11.07 0.47 -14.20
N ASP A 96 -11.80 -0.64 -14.06
CA ASP A 96 -12.29 -1.18 -12.77
C ASP A 96 -11.23 -2.06 -12.03
N ASP A 97 -9.99 -2.13 -12.53
CA ASP A 97 -8.94 -3.02 -12.00
C ASP A 97 -7.96 -2.23 -11.08
N PRO A 98 -7.82 -2.60 -9.79
CA PRO A 98 -6.90 -1.94 -8.86
C PRO A 98 -5.41 -2.09 -9.24
N ASP A 99 -5.06 -3.07 -10.07
CA ASP A 99 -3.69 -3.30 -10.56
C ASP A 99 -3.45 -2.64 -11.94
N ALA A 100 -4.43 -1.92 -12.49
CA ALA A 100 -4.24 -1.19 -13.75
C ALA A 100 -3.22 -0.05 -13.58
N ILE A 101 -2.27 0.00 -14.52
CA ILE A 101 -1.35 1.12 -14.71
C ILE A 101 -2.04 2.23 -15.51
N ASP A 102 -1.60 3.48 -15.32
CA ASP A 102 -2.14 4.60 -16.06
C ASP A 102 -1.87 4.43 -17.56
N ALA A 103 -2.79 4.88 -18.41
CA ALA A 103 -2.69 4.70 -19.86
C ALA A 103 -1.43 5.35 -20.48
N GLU A 104 -0.80 6.29 -19.77
CA GLU A 104 0.47 6.91 -20.15
C GLU A 104 1.69 6.04 -19.84
N ASP A 105 1.57 5.13 -18.87
CA ASP A 105 2.60 4.17 -18.46
C ASP A 105 2.35 2.76 -19.03
N ASP A 106 1.26 2.57 -19.80
CA ASP A 106 0.92 1.31 -20.41
C ASP A 106 1.91 0.95 -21.53
N TRP A 107 2.57 -0.20 -21.39
CA TRP A 107 3.50 -0.71 -22.38
C TRP A 107 2.70 -1.30 -23.55
N LEU A 108 2.52 -0.51 -24.60
CA LEU A 108 1.79 -0.90 -25.81
C LEU A 108 2.53 -1.94 -26.69
N GLY A 109 3.65 -2.49 -26.22
CA GLY A 109 4.52 -3.37 -27.01
C GLY A 109 5.57 -2.59 -27.78
N ASP A 110 6.71 -3.21 -28.01
CA ASP A 110 7.85 -2.72 -28.80
C ASP A 110 7.77 -3.23 -30.25
N GLY A 111 6.59 -3.16 -30.91
CA GLY A 111 6.43 -3.55 -32.32
C GLY A 111 6.84 -4.99 -32.69
N GLU A 112 7.27 -5.81 -31.71
CA GLU A 112 7.78 -7.18 -31.91
C GLU A 112 6.65 -8.14 -32.33
N VAL A 113 5.40 -7.71 -32.14
CA VAL A 113 4.21 -8.35 -32.68
C VAL A 113 3.59 -7.41 -33.71
N GLY A 114 3.43 -7.90 -34.94
CA GLY A 114 2.75 -7.13 -35.97
C GLY A 114 1.24 -7.07 -35.75
N ASP A 115 0.61 -6.02 -36.26
CA ASP A 115 -0.85 -5.82 -36.18
C ASP A 115 -1.64 -6.79 -37.08
N GLU A 116 -1.00 -7.29 -38.15
CA GLU A 116 -1.63 -8.19 -39.10
C GLU A 116 -1.32 -9.65 -38.77
N ARG A 117 -2.39 -10.44 -38.60
CA ARG A 117 -2.29 -11.88 -38.38
C ARG A 117 -1.81 -12.59 -39.65
N ALA A 118 -0.89 -13.54 -39.51
CA ALA A 118 -0.46 -14.43 -40.60
C ALA A 118 -1.60 -15.35 -41.07
N GLY A 119 -1.67 -15.59 -42.38
CA GLY A 119 -2.60 -16.52 -43.00
C GLY A 119 -1.95 -17.85 -43.42
N ARG A 120 -2.64 -18.58 -44.30
CA ARG A 120 -2.17 -19.87 -44.82
C ARG A 120 -1.08 -19.66 -45.86
N LEU A 121 0.07 -20.31 -45.66
CA LEU A 121 1.16 -20.35 -46.64
C LEU A 121 0.97 -21.48 -47.65
N VAL A 122 1.08 -21.14 -48.94
CA VAL A 122 0.99 -22.09 -50.05
C VAL A 122 2.27 -22.04 -50.88
N ALA A 123 2.81 -23.22 -51.19
CA ALA A 123 3.99 -23.33 -52.04
C ALA A 123 3.70 -22.82 -53.47
N PRO A 124 4.71 -22.36 -54.23
CA PRO A 124 4.50 -21.82 -55.59
C PRO A 124 3.85 -22.80 -56.57
N ASP A 125 4.04 -24.10 -56.36
CA ASP A 125 3.44 -25.20 -57.14
C ASP A 125 2.11 -25.70 -56.54
N GLU A 126 1.58 -25.00 -55.54
CA GLU A 126 0.38 -25.37 -54.77
C GLU A 126 0.49 -26.75 -54.09
N GLY A 127 1.71 -27.25 -53.89
CA GLY A 127 1.97 -28.61 -53.39
C GLY A 127 1.67 -29.71 -54.40
N LEU A 128 1.62 -29.39 -55.69
CA LEU A 128 1.37 -30.32 -56.79
C LEU A 128 2.67 -30.68 -57.52
N GLY A 129 3.06 -31.94 -57.42
CA GLY A 129 4.17 -32.50 -58.21
C GLY A 129 5.42 -32.75 -57.36
N SER A 130 6.59 -32.64 -57.99
CA SER A 130 7.88 -32.77 -57.32
C SER A 130 8.38 -31.40 -56.89
N ASP A 131 8.83 -31.29 -55.64
CA ASP A 131 9.41 -30.06 -55.11
C ASP A 131 10.79 -29.77 -55.73
N ASP A 132 10.78 -28.93 -56.75
CA ASP A 132 11.98 -28.46 -57.44
C ASP A 132 12.61 -27.25 -56.74
N GLU A 133 11.87 -26.58 -55.84
CA GLU A 133 12.38 -25.48 -55.04
C GLU A 133 13.31 -26.04 -53.95
N LYS A 134 14.40 -25.31 -53.66
CA LYS A 134 15.41 -25.77 -52.70
C LYS A 134 15.27 -25.04 -51.37
N ASP A 135 14.63 -23.86 -51.40
CA ASP A 135 14.35 -23.04 -50.25
C ASP A 135 12.91 -23.27 -49.74
N LEU A 136 12.67 -23.10 -48.44
CA LEU A 136 11.32 -23.24 -47.87
C LEU A 136 10.57 -21.92 -48.01
N VAL A 137 9.91 -21.74 -49.14
CA VAL A 137 9.15 -20.52 -49.48
C VAL A 137 7.67 -20.82 -49.69
N GLY A 138 6.82 -19.87 -49.33
CA GLY A 138 5.38 -19.94 -49.53
C GLY A 138 4.76 -18.55 -49.56
N GLU A 139 3.67 -18.40 -50.32
CA GLU A 139 2.88 -17.17 -50.39
C GLU A 139 1.71 -17.26 -49.41
N ASP A 140 1.49 -16.20 -48.64
CA ASP A 140 0.32 -16.08 -47.78
C ASP A 140 -0.92 -15.79 -48.65
N VAL A 141 -1.89 -16.72 -48.62
CA VAL A 141 -3.16 -16.59 -49.35
C VAL A 141 -4.33 -16.16 -48.45
N GLY A 142 -4.03 -15.67 -47.25
CA GLY A 142 -4.97 -15.15 -46.26
C GLY A 142 -5.44 -16.18 -45.23
N ILE A 143 -6.25 -15.69 -44.28
CA ILE A 143 -6.74 -16.47 -43.14
C ILE A 143 -7.78 -17.50 -43.58
N ASP A 144 -7.63 -18.74 -43.14
CA ASP A 144 -8.59 -19.82 -43.33
C ASP A 144 -9.81 -19.71 -42.37
N GLY A 145 -10.50 -18.56 -42.39
CA GLY A 145 -11.75 -18.29 -41.68
C GLY A 145 -11.90 -18.99 -40.32
N ALA A 146 -13.04 -19.68 -40.12
CA ALA A 146 -13.35 -20.43 -38.89
C ALA A 146 -12.68 -21.81 -38.78
N ALA A 147 -11.80 -22.16 -39.73
CA ALA A 147 -11.07 -23.43 -39.74
C ALA A 147 -9.64 -23.28 -39.20
N ALA A 148 -9.17 -22.05 -39.00
CA ALA A 148 -7.85 -21.82 -38.45
C ALA A 148 -7.73 -22.32 -37.01
N SER A 149 -6.59 -22.92 -36.69
CA SER A 149 -6.31 -23.38 -35.32
C SER A 149 -6.02 -22.20 -34.39
N ALA A 150 -6.07 -22.45 -33.08
CA ALA A 150 -5.68 -21.43 -32.09
C ALA A 150 -4.20 -21.02 -32.24
N GLU A 151 -3.34 -21.95 -32.67
CA GLU A 151 -1.92 -21.69 -32.91
C GLU A 151 -1.74 -20.80 -34.14
N GLU A 152 -2.47 -21.08 -35.22
CA GLU A 152 -2.51 -20.23 -36.41
C GLU A 152 -3.13 -18.86 -36.13
N ALA A 153 -3.98 -18.75 -35.11
CA ALA A 153 -4.56 -17.49 -34.65
C ALA A 153 -3.60 -16.62 -33.84
N ALA A 154 -2.53 -17.20 -33.31
CA ALA A 154 -1.56 -16.48 -32.49
C ALA A 154 -0.42 -15.85 -33.31
N VAL A 155 -0.19 -16.28 -34.55
CA VAL A 155 0.95 -15.83 -35.37
C VAL A 155 0.61 -14.54 -36.12
N HIS A 156 1.49 -13.55 -36.02
CA HIS A 156 1.38 -12.25 -36.68
C HIS A 156 2.63 -11.97 -37.53
N VAL A 157 2.47 -11.18 -38.60
CA VAL A 157 3.56 -10.77 -39.48
C VAL A 157 4.00 -9.36 -39.14
N ILE A 158 5.31 -9.16 -38.97
CA ILE A 158 5.89 -7.84 -38.72
C ILE A 158 6.21 -7.21 -40.07
N GLY A 159 5.68 -6.01 -40.33
CA GLY A 159 5.94 -5.30 -41.57
C GLY A 159 7.37 -4.77 -41.64
N GLU A 160 7.91 -4.58 -42.85
CA GLU A 160 9.26 -4.04 -43.02
C GLU A 160 9.44 -2.67 -42.36
N GLY A 161 8.36 -1.87 -42.24
CA GLY A 161 8.39 -0.57 -41.55
C GLY A 161 8.38 -0.66 -40.02
N ASP A 162 7.95 -1.79 -39.46
CA ASP A 162 7.91 -2.03 -38.01
C ASP A 162 9.27 -2.54 -37.49
N LEU A 163 10.16 -2.98 -38.41
CA LEU A 163 11.51 -3.47 -38.09
C LEU A 163 12.53 -2.35 -37.88
N ASP A 164 12.20 -1.11 -38.24
CA ASP A 164 13.13 0.02 -38.34
C ASP A 164 13.20 0.89 -37.07
N GLU A 165 12.28 0.72 -36.11
CA GLU A 165 12.29 1.49 -34.85
C GLU A 165 13.47 1.11 -33.92
N GLU A 166 14.04 -0.07 -34.09
CA GLU A 166 15.14 -0.65 -33.29
C GLU A 166 16.56 -0.24 -33.76
N THR A 167 16.74 0.90 -34.43
CA THR A 167 18.10 1.35 -34.84
C THR A 167 18.44 2.80 -34.51
N SER A 168 17.56 3.53 -33.83
CA SER A 168 17.70 4.97 -33.59
C SER A 168 17.90 5.37 -32.12
N GLU A 169 18.62 4.58 -31.33
CA GLU A 169 19.11 5.00 -30.01
C GLU A 169 20.63 4.77 -29.91
N GLU A 170 21.40 5.82 -30.25
CA GLU A 170 22.82 6.00 -29.88
C GLU A 170 22.98 7.24 -28.99
#